data_AF-A0A0U3Q7W3-F1
#
_entry.id   AF-A0A0U3Q7W3-F1
#
_cell.length_a   1.000
_cell.length_b   1.000
_cell.length_c   1.000
_cell.angle_alpha   90.00
_cell.angle_beta   90.00
_cell.angle_gamma   90.00
#
_symmetry.space_group_name_H-M   'P 1'
#
loop_
_entity.id
_entity.type
_entity.pdbx_description
1 polymer ?
#
loop_
_entity_poly.entity_id
_entity_poly.type
_entity_poly.pdbx_seq_one_letter_code
_entity_poly.pdbx_strand_id
1 'polypeptide(L)'
;MRRKPIELAAVATAAVPGLTPTAVSSAADDPADFDSALLLDSEDKQWRVRSPRHAEASARLETEFLVLRAFVPAIRAELPFLMPTVAGSVRLGNLSTFVYSHLAGSTQSVEELTAGPAALAREIGTALAAIHDLPHSLVSNADLPSYTPNEFRQRRLNELDQAATTGKIPASLLLRWEHALEDVSLWRFNPCVVHGDLHEDNLLVESSRVTAVTGWTDLRIGDPADDFAWLVASNEQDFVDAVLASYTGSRRDSPDQHLLRRAALSAEFALAQYLVKGIAAGDAGMVAEAEGMLETLAADVEEHGGQAISVEPLPAPAAPADDAAQSPAAQSHAVGVAAGPAVTVVPLPVPSVEPVPAVPPVEVSPIPAEPLPADEAPADEDSASESPADKPSVRPSAEDTSTAAISIVDVRKH
;
A
#
# COMPACT_ATOMS: atom_id res chain seq x y z
N MET A 1 14.37 22.29 3.33
CA MET A 1 13.85 23.59 3.83
C MET A 1 12.32 23.47 3.80
N ARG A 2 11.61 23.74 4.91
CA ARG A 2 10.13 23.66 4.94
C ARG A 2 9.53 24.81 4.13
N ARG A 3 8.57 24.51 3.26
CA ARG A 3 7.83 25.50 2.46
C ARG A 3 6.67 26.07 3.26
N LYS A 4 6.45 27.37 3.13
CA LYS A 4 5.30 28.04 3.75
C LYS A 4 4.05 27.84 2.90
N PRO A 5 2.83 27.88 3.48
CA PRO A 5 1.59 27.71 2.73
C PRO A 5 1.47 28.66 1.53
N ILE A 6 1.90 29.93 1.67
CA ILE A 6 1.89 30.90 0.56
C ILE A 6 2.82 30.52 -0.61
N GLU A 7 3.95 29.87 -0.32
CA GLU A 7 4.85 29.37 -1.37
C GLU A 7 4.22 28.17 -2.09
N LEU A 8 3.50 27.32 -1.36
CA LEU A 8 2.74 26.21 -1.93
C LEU A 8 1.58 26.68 -2.82
N ALA A 9 0.92 27.79 -2.47
CA ALA A 9 -0.08 28.40 -3.34
C ALA A 9 0.50 28.80 -4.70
N ALA A 10 1.70 29.42 -4.72
CA ALA A 10 2.39 29.78 -5.96
C ALA A 10 2.85 28.55 -6.75
N VAL A 11 3.27 27.49 -6.08
CA VAL A 11 3.59 26.21 -6.74
C VAL A 11 2.34 25.59 -7.38
N ALA A 12 1.19 25.68 -6.72
CA ALA A 12 -0.06 25.11 -7.22
C ALA A 12 -0.56 25.81 -8.50
N THR A 13 -0.40 27.12 -8.63
CA THR A 13 -0.78 27.83 -9.87
C THR A 13 0.05 27.41 -11.08
N ALA A 14 1.28 26.94 -10.86
CA ALA A 14 2.09 26.34 -11.93
C ALA A 14 1.66 24.91 -12.25
N ALA A 15 1.14 24.17 -11.27
CA ALA A 15 0.71 22.78 -11.43
C ALA A 15 -0.67 22.64 -12.08
N VAL A 16 -1.59 23.57 -11.80
CA VAL A 16 -2.99 23.52 -12.25
C VAL A 16 -3.30 24.75 -13.11
N PRO A 17 -3.41 24.60 -14.45
CA PRO A 17 -3.74 25.71 -15.32
C PRO A 17 -5.06 26.39 -14.93
N GLY A 18 -5.04 27.72 -14.81
CA GLY A 18 -6.22 28.50 -14.46
C GLY A 18 -6.54 28.56 -12.95
N LEU A 19 -5.77 27.87 -12.09
CA LEU A 19 -5.95 27.98 -10.65
C LEU A 19 -5.56 29.38 -10.14
N THR A 20 -6.51 30.07 -9.53
CA THR A 20 -6.36 31.42 -8.94
C THR A 20 -6.66 31.39 -7.44
N PRO A 21 -5.67 31.08 -6.58
CA PRO A 21 -5.87 30.99 -5.15
C PRO A 21 -6.27 32.35 -4.55
N THR A 22 -7.38 32.37 -3.81
CA THR A 22 -7.90 33.53 -3.08
C THR A 22 -7.57 33.45 -1.59
N ALA A 23 -7.44 32.25 -1.04
CA ALA A 23 -7.01 32.01 0.33
C ALA A 23 -6.11 30.77 0.43
N VAL A 24 -5.29 30.74 1.48
CA VAL A 24 -4.41 29.62 1.79
C VAL A 24 -4.34 29.39 3.30
N SER A 25 -4.35 28.13 3.71
CA SER A 25 -4.13 27.70 5.08
C SER A 25 -3.19 26.50 5.14
N SER A 26 -2.63 26.22 6.31
CA SER A 26 -1.87 25.00 6.56
C SER A 26 -2.81 23.79 6.54
N ALA A 27 -2.34 22.67 5.99
CA ALA A 27 -3.03 21.39 6.07
C ALA A 27 -2.23 20.43 6.96
N ALA A 28 -2.93 19.64 7.78
CA ALA A 28 -2.33 18.47 8.40
C ALA A 28 -2.07 17.37 7.34
N ASP A 29 -0.91 16.74 7.45
CA ASP A 29 -0.36 15.64 6.64
C ASP A 29 0.82 15.07 7.47
N ASP A 30 1.66 14.22 6.90
CA ASP A 30 2.92 13.82 7.54
C ASP A 30 3.97 14.95 7.45
N PRO A 31 4.31 15.65 8.56
CA PRO A 31 5.24 16.77 8.53
C PRO A 31 6.70 16.34 8.39
N ALA A 32 7.04 15.05 8.53
CA ALA A 32 8.37 14.52 8.24
C ALA A 32 8.60 14.46 6.73
N ASP A 33 7.57 14.04 5.99
CA ASP A 33 7.64 13.75 4.57
C ASP A 33 7.14 14.89 3.67
N PHE A 34 6.16 15.67 4.12
CA PHE A 34 5.46 16.63 3.29
C PHE A 34 5.34 18.03 3.92
N ASP A 35 5.39 19.05 3.06
CA ASP A 35 4.81 20.37 3.34
C ASP A 35 3.47 20.46 2.61
N SER A 36 2.38 20.65 3.35
CA SER A 36 1.02 20.59 2.81
C SER A 36 0.19 21.85 3.10
N ALA A 37 -0.67 22.23 2.16
CA ALA A 37 -1.52 23.40 2.25
C ALA A 37 -2.92 23.15 1.66
N LEU A 38 -3.92 23.82 2.22
CA LEU A 38 -5.25 23.94 1.62
C LEU A 38 -5.37 25.28 0.91
N LEU A 39 -5.90 25.27 -0.30
CA LEU A 39 -6.15 26.46 -1.11
C LEU A 39 -7.64 26.58 -1.38
N LEU A 40 -8.13 27.81 -1.37
CA LEU A 40 -9.43 28.17 -1.92
C LEU A 40 -9.18 28.97 -3.20
N ASP A 41 -9.88 28.69 -4.29
CA ASP A 41 -9.78 29.48 -5.52
C ASP A 41 -10.89 30.55 -5.64
N SER A 42 -10.93 31.25 -6.77
CA SER A 42 -11.95 32.28 -7.04
C SER A 42 -13.33 31.73 -7.40
N GLU A 43 -13.46 30.43 -7.58
CA GLU A 43 -14.71 29.72 -7.84
C GLU A 43 -15.19 28.94 -6.59
N ASP A 44 -14.64 29.26 -5.41
CA ASP A 44 -14.88 28.60 -4.13
C ASP A 44 -14.53 27.09 -4.10
N LYS A 45 -13.71 26.61 -5.06
CA LYS A 45 -13.20 25.23 -5.01
C LYS A 45 -12.01 25.14 -4.08
N GLN A 46 -11.94 24.02 -3.38
CA GLN A 46 -10.87 23.73 -2.45
C GLN A 46 -9.88 22.73 -3.05
N TRP A 47 -8.60 22.98 -2.78
CA TRP A 47 -7.49 22.18 -3.29
C TRP A 47 -6.54 21.84 -2.16
N ARG A 48 -5.90 20.67 -2.24
CA ARG A 48 -4.83 20.25 -1.33
C ARG A 48 -3.53 20.14 -2.10
N VAL A 49 -2.49 20.83 -1.64
CA VAL A 49 -1.14 20.72 -2.20
C VAL A 49 -0.32 19.84 -1.28
N ARG A 50 0.36 18.83 -1.83
CA ARG A 50 1.33 17.99 -1.11
C ARG A 50 2.69 18.11 -1.77
N SER A 51 3.63 18.75 -1.09
CA SER A 51 4.99 18.96 -1.58
C SER A 51 5.98 18.11 -0.78
N PRO A 52 6.65 17.12 -1.39
CA PRO A 52 7.55 16.25 -0.67
C PRO A 52 8.82 16.99 -0.22
N ARG A 53 9.37 16.54 0.90
CA ARG A 53 10.58 17.10 1.53
C ARG A 53 11.87 16.38 1.12
N HIS A 54 11.76 15.16 0.61
CA HIS A 54 12.87 14.31 0.20
C HIS A 54 12.46 13.36 -0.95
N ALA A 55 13.43 12.64 -1.51
CA ALA A 55 13.23 11.85 -2.73
C ALA A 55 12.30 10.65 -2.54
N GLU A 56 12.34 10.01 -1.37
CA GLU A 56 11.48 8.87 -1.05
C GLU A 56 10.01 9.31 -0.97
N ALA A 57 9.71 10.41 -0.28
CA ALA A 57 8.37 11.01 -0.25
C ALA A 57 7.88 11.41 -1.65
N SER A 58 8.77 11.90 -2.52
CA SER A 58 8.42 12.21 -3.92
C SER A 58 8.06 10.95 -4.70
N ALA A 59 8.85 9.88 -4.56
CA ALA A 59 8.58 8.61 -5.22
C ALA A 59 7.26 8.00 -4.75
N ARG A 60 6.89 8.15 -3.47
CA ARG A 60 5.58 7.74 -2.93
C ARG A 60 4.44 8.47 -3.63
N LEU A 61 4.49 9.81 -3.76
CA LEU A 61 3.42 10.57 -4.44
C LEU A 61 3.34 10.25 -5.94
N GLU A 62 4.48 10.02 -6.60
CA GLU A 62 4.51 9.60 -8.01
C GLU A 62 3.88 8.23 -8.21
N THR A 63 4.15 7.29 -7.29
CA THR A 63 3.54 5.96 -7.28
C THR A 63 2.04 6.06 -7.02
N GLU A 64 1.62 6.82 -6.00
CA GLU A 64 0.20 7.07 -5.72
C GLU A 64 -0.51 7.67 -6.94
N PHE A 65 0.11 8.61 -7.65
CA PHE A 65 -0.47 9.16 -8.87
C PHE A 65 -0.70 8.11 -9.97
N LEU A 66 0.25 7.19 -10.16
CA LEU A 66 0.08 6.08 -11.11
C LEU A 66 -1.07 5.16 -10.70
N VAL A 67 -1.17 4.83 -9.40
CA VAL A 67 -2.25 4.02 -8.86
C VAL A 67 -3.61 4.71 -9.07
N LEU A 68 -3.73 5.98 -8.70
CA LEU A 68 -4.99 6.74 -8.84
C LEU A 68 -5.46 6.83 -10.30
N ARG A 69 -4.53 6.82 -11.28
CA ARG A 69 -4.88 6.78 -12.70
C ARG A 69 -5.45 5.44 -13.17
N ALA A 70 -5.18 4.34 -12.46
CA ALA A 70 -5.76 3.04 -12.76
C ALA A 70 -7.28 2.99 -12.47
N PHE A 71 -7.77 3.86 -11.58
CA PHE A 71 -9.19 3.97 -11.24
C PHE A 71 -9.94 4.78 -12.31
N VAL A 72 -10.41 4.09 -13.34
CA VAL A 72 -11.28 4.69 -14.36
C VAL A 72 -12.60 5.18 -13.75
N PRO A 73 -13.28 6.17 -14.35
CA PRO A 73 -14.49 6.77 -13.77
C PRO A 73 -15.59 5.76 -13.38
N ALA A 74 -15.77 4.69 -14.16
CA ALA A 74 -16.74 3.65 -13.86
C ALA A 74 -16.45 2.93 -12.53
N ILE A 75 -15.18 2.60 -12.26
CA ILE A 75 -14.76 1.96 -11.01
C ILE A 75 -14.94 2.94 -9.84
N ARG A 76 -14.54 4.20 -10.03
CA ARG A 76 -14.69 5.24 -8.98
C ARG A 76 -16.14 5.48 -8.58
N ALA A 77 -17.07 5.37 -9.53
CA ALA A 77 -18.50 5.58 -9.29
C ALA A 77 -19.16 4.44 -8.49
N GLU A 78 -18.56 3.25 -8.45
CA GLU A 78 -19.07 2.09 -7.70
C GLU A 78 -18.60 2.07 -6.24
N LEU A 79 -17.58 2.87 -5.89
CA LEU A 79 -17.06 2.93 -4.53
C LEU A 79 -17.99 3.70 -3.59
N PRO A 80 -18.19 3.24 -2.34
CA PRO A 80 -19.04 3.91 -1.36
C PRO A 80 -18.38 5.14 -0.72
N PHE A 81 -17.16 5.47 -1.12
CA PHE A 81 -16.35 6.58 -0.61
C PHE A 81 -15.64 7.28 -1.78
N LEU A 82 -15.17 8.50 -1.54
CA LEU A 82 -14.37 9.25 -2.49
C LEU A 82 -12.89 8.88 -2.41
N MET A 83 -12.17 9.10 -3.50
CA MET A 83 -10.72 8.93 -3.58
C MET A 83 -10.05 10.24 -4.01
N PRO A 84 -8.77 10.48 -3.67
CA PRO A 84 -8.02 11.62 -4.16
C PRO A 84 -8.06 11.72 -5.68
N THR A 85 -8.28 12.92 -6.21
CA THR A 85 -8.11 13.22 -7.64
C THR A 85 -6.99 14.21 -7.81
N VAL A 86 -5.96 13.83 -8.54
CA VAL A 86 -4.87 14.73 -8.90
C VAL A 86 -5.37 15.72 -9.95
N ALA A 87 -5.38 17.00 -9.60
CA ALA A 87 -5.72 18.12 -10.45
C ALA A 87 -4.55 18.56 -11.34
N GLY A 88 -3.33 18.38 -10.84
CA GLY A 88 -2.11 18.72 -11.55
C GLY A 88 -0.85 18.40 -10.74
N SER A 89 0.30 18.48 -11.41
CA SER A 89 1.59 18.27 -10.78
C SER A 89 2.64 19.22 -11.37
N VAL A 90 3.67 19.49 -10.58
CA VAL A 90 4.80 20.34 -10.99
C VAL A 90 6.08 19.79 -10.41
N ARG A 91 7.14 19.79 -11.22
CA ARG A 91 8.45 19.33 -10.77
C ARG A 91 9.29 20.51 -10.31
N LEU A 92 9.79 20.40 -9.08
CA LEU A 92 10.62 21.38 -8.40
C LEU A 92 12.00 20.77 -8.12
N GLY A 93 12.92 20.94 -9.06
CA GLY A 93 14.21 20.24 -9.02
C GLY A 93 14.02 18.74 -9.30
N ASN A 94 14.38 17.88 -8.34
CA ASN A 94 14.21 16.43 -8.45
C ASN A 94 12.95 15.91 -7.72
N LEU A 95 12.12 16.80 -7.18
CA LEU A 95 10.93 16.44 -6.41
C LEU A 95 9.66 16.88 -7.12
N SER A 96 8.65 16.01 -7.14
CA SER A 96 7.35 16.26 -7.77
C SER A 96 6.33 16.65 -6.72
N THR A 97 5.74 17.83 -6.87
CA THR A 97 4.63 18.31 -6.03
C THR A 97 3.31 18.08 -6.74
N PHE A 98 2.31 17.60 -6.00
CA PHE A 98 1.00 17.27 -6.54
C PHE A 98 -0.08 18.15 -5.91
N VAL A 99 -1.07 18.52 -6.72
CA VAL A 99 -2.26 19.26 -6.31
C VAL A 99 -3.46 18.37 -6.52
N TYR A 100 -4.27 18.23 -5.48
CA TYR A 100 -5.44 17.37 -5.43
C TYR A 100 -6.71 18.21 -5.25
N SER A 101 -7.84 17.74 -5.78
CA SER A 101 -9.15 18.24 -5.34
C SER A 101 -9.32 17.94 -3.85
N HIS A 102 -9.82 18.91 -3.08
CA HIS A 102 -10.08 18.68 -1.65
C HIS A 102 -11.20 17.66 -1.44
N LEU A 103 -11.03 16.82 -0.43
CA LEU A 103 -12.02 15.84 0.03
C LEU A 103 -12.49 16.26 1.41
N ALA A 104 -13.82 16.30 1.61
CA ALA A 104 -14.43 16.68 2.87
C ALA A 104 -14.31 15.56 3.92
N GLY A 105 -14.39 15.95 5.20
CA GLY A 105 -14.19 15.08 6.36
C GLY A 105 -12.83 15.30 7.02
N SER A 106 -12.62 14.61 8.14
CA SER A 106 -11.36 14.63 8.89
C SER A 106 -10.94 13.21 9.26
N THR A 107 -9.65 13.01 9.47
CA THR A 107 -9.17 11.82 10.16
C THR A 107 -9.65 11.86 11.61
N GLN A 108 -9.76 10.68 12.23
CA GLN A 108 -10.14 10.50 13.62
C GLN A 108 -9.16 9.52 14.24
N SER A 109 -8.83 9.68 15.53
CA SER A 109 -8.00 8.68 16.21
C SER A 109 -8.72 7.34 16.33
N VAL A 110 -7.99 6.26 16.57
CA VAL A 110 -8.58 4.94 16.81
C VAL A 110 -9.61 4.99 17.95
N GLU A 111 -9.32 5.71 19.04
CA GLU A 111 -10.23 5.89 20.17
C GLU A 111 -11.51 6.65 19.80
N GLU A 112 -11.41 7.65 18.92
CA GLU A 112 -12.57 8.39 18.43
C GLU A 112 -13.45 7.51 17.52
N LEU A 113 -12.82 6.66 16.69
CA LEU A 113 -13.51 5.72 15.82
C LEU A 113 -14.26 4.66 16.63
N THR A 114 -13.62 4.09 17.66
CA THR A 114 -14.19 3.03 18.50
C THR A 114 -15.28 3.57 19.44
N ALA A 115 -15.12 4.79 19.96
CA ALA A 115 -16.15 5.49 20.74
C ALA A 115 -17.30 6.05 19.88
N GLY A 116 -17.14 6.02 18.55
CA GLY A 116 -18.12 6.52 17.60
C GLY A 116 -19.41 5.67 17.57
N PRO A 117 -20.45 6.12 16.84
CA PRO A 117 -21.67 5.34 16.68
C PRO A 117 -21.39 4.01 15.98
N ALA A 118 -22.11 2.94 16.35
CA ALA A 118 -21.98 1.62 15.72
C ALA A 118 -22.16 1.63 14.19
N ALA A 119 -22.85 2.65 13.65
CA ALA A 119 -22.96 2.86 12.22
C ALA A 119 -21.59 3.08 11.54
N LEU A 120 -20.62 3.68 12.22
CA LEU A 120 -19.29 3.97 11.69
C LEU A 120 -18.49 2.67 11.46
N ALA A 121 -18.50 1.75 12.41
CA ALA A 121 -17.92 0.41 12.24
C ALA A 121 -18.49 -0.30 11.01
N ARG A 122 -19.80 -0.19 10.80
CA ARG A 122 -20.45 -0.74 9.60
C ARG A 122 -19.96 -0.07 8.32
N GLU A 123 -19.84 1.26 8.28
CA GLU A 123 -19.33 1.99 7.11
C GLU A 123 -17.87 1.61 6.80
N ILE A 124 -17.02 1.43 7.81
CA ILE A 124 -15.63 0.96 7.64
C ILE A 124 -15.61 -0.44 7.04
N GLY A 125 -16.43 -1.37 7.57
CA GLY A 125 -16.53 -2.73 7.02
C GLY A 125 -17.04 -2.75 5.57
N THR A 126 -17.99 -1.87 5.21
CA THR A 126 -18.46 -1.72 3.83
C THR A 126 -17.38 -1.12 2.92
N ALA A 127 -16.60 -0.15 3.39
CA ALA A 127 -15.48 0.43 2.65
C ALA A 127 -14.40 -0.63 2.37
N LEU A 128 -13.97 -1.38 3.40
CA LEU A 128 -13.05 -2.51 3.26
C LEU A 128 -13.53 -3.53 2.24
N ALA A 129 -14.82 -3.91 2.32
CA ALA A 129 -15.40 -4.87 1.38
C ALA A 129 -15.35 -4.35 -0.06
N ALA A 130 -15.66 -3.07 -0.28
CA ALA A 130 -15.62 -2.44 -1.59
C ALA A 130 -14.19 -2.40 -2.17
N ILE A 131 -13.17 -2.16 -1.35
CA ILE A 131 -11.76 -2.23 -1.77
C ILE A 131 -11.41 -3.66 -2.17
N HIS A 132 -11.74 -4.64 -1.32
CA HIS A 132 -11.41 -6.05 -1.57
C HIS A 132 -12.21 -6.70 -2.71
N ASP A 133 -13.36 -6.11 -3.08
CA ASP A 133 -14.16 -6.50 -4.24
C ASP A 133 -13.68 -5.85 -5.56
N LEU A 134 -12.69 -4.95 -5.53
CA LEU A 134 -12.17 -4.33 -6.75
C LEU A 134 -11.67 -5.41 -7.74
N PRO A 135 -11.88 -5.19 -9.05
CA PRO A 135 -11.49 -6.18 -10.04
C PRO A 135 -9.97 -6.31 -10.10
N HIS A 136 -9.46 -7.54 -10.11
CA HIS A 136 -8.02 -7.81 -10.23
C HIS A 136 -7.38 -7.19 -11.48
N SER A 137 -8.18 -6.99 -12.54
CA SER A 137 -7.74 -6.31 -13.76
C SER A 137 -7.30 -4.87 -13.52
N LEU A 138 -7.80 -4.19 -12.48
CA LEU A 138 -7.32 -2.86 -12.10
C LEU A 138 -5.84 -2.90 -11.73
N VAL A 139 -5.45 -3.89 -10.93
CA VAL A 139 -4.06 -4.08 -10.48
C VAL A 139 -3.18 -4.57 -11.63
N SER A 140 -3.64 -5.57 -12.38
CA SER A 140 -2.83 -6.14 -13.47
C SER A 140 -2.63 -5.17 -14.64
N ASN A 141 -3.63 -4.35 -15.00
CA ASN A 141 -3.51 -3.39 -16.10
C ASN A 141 -2.61 -2.19 -15.76
N ALA A 142 -2.38 -1.95 -14.48
CA ALA A 142 -1.50 -0.89 -13.98
C ALA A 142 -0.10 -1.42 -13.62
N ASP A 143 0.20 -2.68 -13.94
CA ASP A 143 1.45 -3.38 -13.60
C ASP A 143 1.80 -3.30 -12.11
N LEU A 144 0.77 -3.29 -11.25
CA LEU A 144 0.94 -3.24 -9.80
C LEU A 144 1.24 -4.62 -9.21
N PRO A 145 1.86 -4.69 -8.02
CA PRO A 145 2.23 -5.96 -7.41
C PRO A 145 1.03 -6.89 -7.19
N SER A 146 1.24 -8.18 -7.43
CA SER A 146 0.24 -9.23 -7.22
C SER A 146 0.92 -10.45 -6.65
N TYR A 147 0.40 -10.97 -5.53
CA TYR A 147 0.98 -12.11 -4.83
C TYR A 147 -0.07 -13.22 -4.64
N THR A 148 0.32 -14.44 -4.95
CA THR A 148 -0.38 -15.63 -4.47
C THR A 148 -0.20 -15.79 -2.95
N PRO A 149 -1.03 -16.58 -2.26
CA PRO A 149 -0.91 -16.75 -0.81
C PRO A 149 0.48 -17.25 -0.38
N ASN A 150 1.06 -18.17 -1.15
CA ASN A 150 2.39 -18.72 -0.84
C ASN A 150 3.51 -17.72 -1.13
N GLU A 151 3.42 -16.90 -2.18
CA GLU A 151 4.39 -15.83 -2.43
C GLU A 151 4.34 -14.77 -1.33
N PHE A 152 3.14 -14.40 -0.89
CA PHE A 152 2.96 -13.46 0.22
C PHE A 152 3.56 -14.01 1.51
N ARG A 153 3.25 -15.26 1.87
CA ARG A 153 3.84 -15.98 3.00
C ARG A 153 5.38 -16.02 2.92
N GLN A 154 5.93 -16.41 1.78
CA GLN A 154 7.39 -16.50 1.61
C GLN A 154 8.05 -15.13 1.74
N ARG A 155 7.41 -14.07 1.24
CA ARG A 155 7.90 -12.71 1.43
C ARG A 155 7.93 -12.33 2.91
N ARG A 156 6.86 -12.61 3.67
CA ARG A 156 6.81 -12.36 5.12
C ARG A 156 7.89 -13.15 5.87
N LEU A 157 8.14 -14.41 5.50
CA LEU A 157 9.27 -15.19 6.03
C LEU A 157 10.63 -14.53 5.75
N ASN A 158 10.86 -14.07 4.52
CA ASN A 158 12.11 -13.39 4.17
C ASN A 158 12.27 -12.06 4.94
N GLU A 159 11.17 -11.32 5.16
CA GLU A 159 11.18 -10.12 6.00
C GLU A 159 11.49 -10.47 7.47
N LEU A 160 10.95 -11.58 7.99
CA LEU A 160 11.25 -12.09 9.33
C LEU A 160 12.74 -12.46 9.47
N ASP A 161 13.31 -13.17 8.49
CA ASP A 161 14.73 -13.53 8.48
C ASP A 161 15.61 -12.28 8.53
N GLN A 162 15.29 -11.27 7.72
CA GLN A 162 16.00 -9.99 7.73
C GLN A 162 15.87 -9.29 9.09
N ALA A 163 14.68 -9.22 9.63
CA ALA A 163 14.42 -8.60 10.93
C ALA A 163 15.18 -9.33 12.06
N ALA A 164 15.26 -10.66 12.00
CA ALA A 164 16.02 -11.49 12.95
C ALA A 164 17.53 -11.17 12.92
N THR A 165 18.10 -10.84 11.75
CA THR A 165 19.53 -10.47 11.65
C THR A 165 19.90 -9.22 12.43
N THR A 166 18.93 -8.39 12.83
CA THR A 166 19.18 -7.21 13.66
C THR A 166 19.64 -7.57 15.07
N GLY A 167 19.29 -8.77 15.56
CA GLY A 167 19.57 -9.23 16.93
C GLY A 167 18.84 -8.44 18.02
N LYS A 168 17.86 -7.60 17.66
CA LYS A 168 17.14 -6.69 18.55
C LYS A 168 15.71 -7.13 18.88
N ILE A 169 15.23 -8.17 18.21
CA ILE A 169 13.87 -8.70 18.42
C ILE A 169 13.91 -9.79 19.50
N PRO A 170 13.01 -9.76 20.49
CA PRO A 170 12.88 -10.83 21.48
C PRO A 170 12.71 -12.22 20.84
N ALA A 171 13.48 -13.20 21.29
CA ALA A 171 13.49 -14.54 20.71
C ALA A 171 12.13 -15.27 20.79
N SER A 172 11.34 -14.97 21.83
CA SER A 172 9.98 -15.51 21.99
C SER A 172 9.05 -15.06 20.87
N LEU A 173 9.15 -13.80 20.45
CA LEU A 173 8.37 -13.25 19.34
C LEU A 173 8.82 -13.83 18.00
N LEU A 174 10.13 -13.96 17.77
CA LEU A 174 10.65 -14.62 16.55
C LEU A 174 10.10 -16.03 16.39
N LEU A 175 10.21 -16.86 17.43
CA LEU A 175 9.69 -18.24 17.41
C LEU A 175 8.18 -18.27 17.18
N ARG A 176 7.45 -17.36 17.82
CA ARG A 176 5.99 -17.24 17.69
C ARG A 176 5.58 -16.86 16.27
N TRP A 177 6.24 -15.89 15.65
CA TRP A 177 5.95 -15.47 14.28
C TRP A 177 6.39 -16.51 13.25
N GLU A 178 7.56 -17.12 13.42
CA GLU A 178 8.03 -18.23 12.59
C GLU A 178 7.01 -19.37 12.59
N HIS A 179 6.53 -19.79 13.76
CA HIS A 179 5.50 -20.82 13.88
C HIS A 179 4.21 -20.48 13.12
N ALA A 180 3.70 -19.25 13.26
CA ALA A 180 2.50 -18.81 12.54
C ALA A 180 2.73 -18.73 11.02
N LEU A 181 3.91 -18.30 10.59
CA LEU A 181 4.31 -18.30 9.19
C LEU A 181 4.50 -19.73 8.66
N GLU A 182 4.85 -20.70 9.50
CA GLU A 182 4.97 -22.11 9.14
C GLU A 182 3.65 -22.87 9.07
N ASP A 183 2.61 -22.41 9.77
CA ASP A 183 1.26 -22.99 9.73
C ASP A 183 0.59 -22.80 8.37
N VAL A 184 0.74 -23.80 7.49
CA VAL A 184 0.19 -23.80 6.12
C VAL A 184 -1.33 -23.60 6.09
N SER A 185 -2.06 -23.95 7.15
CA SER A 185 -3.51 -23.80 7.18
C SER A 185 -3.93 -22.32 7.23
N LEU A 186 -3.12 -21.47 7.87
CA LEU A 186 -3.33 -20.04 7.99
C LEU A 186 -3.31 -19.34 6.62
N TRP A 187 -2.45 -19.82 5.70
CA TRP A 187 -2.16 -19.21 4.40
C TRP A 187 -3.06 -19.68 3.26
N ARG A 188 -4.18 -20.35 3.56
CA ARG A 188 -5.19 -20.75 2.58
C ARG A 188 -6.29 -19.70 2.46
N PHE A 189 -5.93 -18.52 1.97
CA PHE A 189 -6.86 -17.41 1.73
C PHE A 189 -7.06 -17.16 0.23
N ASN A 190 -8.10 -16.41 -0.11
CA ASN A 190 -8.33 -15.90 -1.46
C ASN A 190 -7.67 -14.51 -1.58
N PRO A 191 -6.58 -14.34 -2.35
CA PRO A 191 -6.00 -13.02 -2.56
C PRO A 191 -7.00 -12.10 -3.24
N CYS A 192 -7.03 -10.86 -2.80
CA CYS A 192 -7.87 -9.82 -3.39
C CYS A 192 -7.07 -8.52 -3.53
N VAL A 193 -7.68 -7.51 -4.16
CA VAL A 193 -7.12 -6.15 -4.12
C VAL A 193 -7.13 -5.68 -2.66
N VAL A 194 -6.01 -5.13 -2.19
CA VAL A 194 -5.87 -4.56 -0.84
C VAL A 194 -5.29 -3.16 -0.95
N HIS A 195 -5.77 -2.25 -0.10
CA HIS A 195 -5.25 -0.89 0.00
C HIS A 195 -3.76 -0.92 0.39
N GLY A 196 -3.41 -1.80 1.33
CA GLY A 196 -2.04 -2.17 1.65
C GLY A 196 -1.38 -1.32 2.74
N ASP A 197 -1.95 -0.14 3.01
CA ASP A 197 -1.59 0.80 4.08
C ASP A 197 -2.86 1.38 4.73
N LEU A 198 -3.93 0.58 4.88
CA LEU A 198 -5.17 1.11 5.45
C LEU A 198 -5.04 1.24 6.97
N HIS A 199 -5.29 2.43 7.49
CA HIS A 199 -5.40 2.75 8.92
C HIS A 199 -6.18 4.07 9.09
N GLU A 200 -6.36 4.53 10.32
CA GLU A 200 -7.22 5.66 10.69
C GLU A 200 -6.84 6.99 10.02
N ASP A 201 -5.55 7.24 9.75
CA ASP A 201 -5.12 8.47 9.05
C ASP A 201 -5.47 8.46 7.55
N ASN A 202 -5.78 7.28 7.01
CA ASN A 202 -6.18 7.09 5.62
C ASN A 202 -7.71 7.06 5.44
N LEU A 203 -8.47 7.31 6.51
CA LEU A 203 -9.92 7.39 6.50
C LEU A 203 -10.39 8.81 6.82
N LEU A 204 -11.16 9.41 5.92
CA LEU A 204 -11.88 10.65 6.23
C LEU A 204 -13.30 10.32 6.67
N VAL A 205 -13.69 10.88 7.81
CA VAL A 205 -15.01 10.69 8.41
C VAL A 205 -15.74 12.02 8.52
N GLU A 206 -17.03 12.03 8.17
CA GLU A 206 -17.95 13.13 8.43
C GLU A 206 -19.32 12.58 8.80
N SER A 207 -19.94 13.13 9.85
CA SER A 207 -21.29 12.71 10.28
C SER A 207 -21.42 11.18 10.48
N SER A 208 -20.38 10.55 11.02
CA SER A 208 -20.31 9.09 11.26
C SER A 208 -20.39 8.24 9.99
N ARG A 209 -19.90 8.77 8.86
CA ARG A 209 -19.72 8.07 7.59
C ARG A 209 -18.30 8.21 7.10
N VAL A 210 -17.78 7.17 6.47
CA VAL A 210 -16.51 7.24 5.73
C VAL A 210 -16.77 8.00 4.43
N THR A 211 -16.26 9.23 4.34
CA THR A 211 -16.44 10.08 3.15
C THR A 211 -15.39 9.83 2.09
N ALA A 212 -14.17 9.48 2.50
CA ALA A 212 -13.07 9.21 1.59
C ALA A 212 -12.03 8.26 2.18
N VAL A 213 -11.29 7.61 1.28
CA VAL A 213 -10.10 6.80 1.59
C VAL A 213 -8.90 7.37 0.84
N THR A 214 -7.78 7.59 1.53
CA THR A 214 -6.53 8.16 1.00
C THR A 214 -5.36 7.21 1.18
N GLY A 215 -4.17 7.51 0.63
CA GLY A 215 -2.97 6.71 0.90
C GLY A 215 -2.77 5.51 -0.03
N TRP A 216 -3.19 5.62 -1.29
CA TRP A 216 -3.28 4.50 -2.25
C TRP A 216 -1.93 4.02 -2.80
N THR A 217 -0.81 4.35 -2.17
CA THR A 217 0.54 4.05 -2.69
C THR A 217 0.80 2.54 -2.77
N ASP A 218 0.27 1.79 -1.81
CA ASP A 218 0.63 0.38 -1.58
C ASP A 218 -0.38 -0.63 -2.14
N LEU A 219 -1.28 -0.16 -3.02
CA LEU A 219 -2.32 -0.96 -3.66
C LEU A 219 -1.70 -2.16 -4.39
N ARG A 220 -2.21 -3.35 -4.09
CA ARG A 220 -1.72 -4.62 -4.64
C ARG A 220 -2.80 -5.69 -4.61
N ILE A 221 -2.55 -6.83 -5.25
CA ILE A 221 -3.26 -8.07 -4.93
C ILE A 221 -2.48 -8.79 -3.83
N GLY A 222 -3.13 -9.09 -2.71
CA GLY A 222 -2.48 -9.68 -1.54
C GLY A 222 -3.47 -10.22 -0.50
N ASP A 223 -3.00 -10.31 0.74
CA ASP A 223 -3.79 -10.80 1.88
C ASP A 223 -4.70 -9.70 2.43
N PRO A 224 -6.04 -9.87 2.42
CA PRO A 224 -6.97 -8.91 3.03
C PRO A 224 -6.71 -8.62 4.51
N ALA A 225 -5.96 -9.48 5.19
CA ALA A 225 -5.59 -9.29 6.59
C ALA A 225 -4.72 -8.04 6.83
N ASP A 226 -3.95 -7.59 5.85
CA ASP A 226 -3.10 -6.39 5.99
C ASP A 226 -3.96 -5.14 6.28
N ASP A 227 -5.12 -4.99 5.63
CA ASP A 227 -6.02 -3.85 5.83
C ASP A 227 -6.85 -3.95 7.14
N PHE A 228 -6.78 -5.10 7.84
CA PHE A 228 -7.40 -5.33 9.14
C PHE A 228 -6.42 -5.21 10.32
N ALA A 229 -5.11 -5.16 10.07
CA ALA A 229 -4.10 -5.25 11.13
C ALA A 229 -4.26 -4.13 12.18
N TRP A 230 -4.49 -2.89 11.76
CA TRP A 230 -4.68 -1.74 12.66
C TRP A 230 -5.93 -1.88 13.56
N LEU A 231 -7.00 -2.50 13.05
CA LEU A 231 -8.22 -2.75 13.82
C LEU A 231 -7.94 -3.71 14.97
N VAL A 232 -7.22 -4.79 14.71
CA VAL A 232 -6.86 -5.78 15.73
C VAL A 232 -5.91 -5.18 16.78
N ALA A 233 -5.05 -4.25 16.38
CA ALA A 233 -4.16 -3.53 17.29
C ALA A 233 -4.91 -2.60 18.27
N SER A 234 -6.14 -2.17 17.95
CA SER A 234 -6.94 -1.28 18.84
C SER A 234 -7.37 -1.93 20.15
N ASN A 235 -7.37 -3.26 20.22
CA ASN A 235 -7.86 -4.07 21.35
C ASN A 235 -9.35 -3.82 21.74
N GLU A 236 -10.15 -3.23 20.84
CA GLU A 236 -11.58 -2.98 21.03
C GLU A 236 -12.42 -4.05 20.31
N GLN A 237 -12.57 -5.22 20.93
CA GLN A 237 -13.15 -6.42 20.29
C GLN A 237 -14.55 -6.17 19.70
N ASP A 238 -15.42 -5.47 20.42
CA ASP A 238 -16.79 -5.18 19.95
C ASP A 238 -16.80 -4.35 18.66
N PHE A 239 -15.85 -3.42 18.53
CA PHE A 239 -15.68 -2.61 17.32
C PHE A 239 -15.15 -3.46 16.17
N VAL A 240 -14.11 -4.27 16.41
CA VAL A 240 -13.54 -5.19 15.40
C VAL A 240 -14.59 -6.16 14.89
N ASP A 241 -15.39 -6.75 15.79
CA ASP A 241 -16.45 -7.69 15.44
C ASP A 241 -17.55 -7.01 14.61
N ALA A 242 -17.92 -5.77 14.94
CA ALA A 242 -18.89 -5.00 14.16
C ALA A 242 -18.38 -4.66 12.75
N VAL A 243 -17.10 -4.28 12.61
CA VAL A 243 -16.46 -4.05 11.31
C VAL A 243 -16.43 -5.35 10.51
N LEU A 244 -15.95 -6.45 11.11
CA LEU A 244 -15.85 -7.76 10.46
C LEU A 244 -17.22 -8.28 10.01
N ALA A 245 -18.27 -8.12 10.83
CA ALA A 245 -19.61 -8.52 10.47
C ALA A 245 -20.14 -7.76 9.25
N SER A 246 -19.92 -6.43 9.19
CA SER A 246 -20.30 -5.61 8.04
C SER A 246 -19.50 -5.97 6.78
N TYR A 247 -18.19 -6.15 6.93
CA TYR A 247 -17.28 -6.57 5.87
C TYR A 247 -17.74 -7.91 5.27
N THR A 248 -17.94 -8.91 6.11
CA THR A 248 -18.35 -10.25 5.69
C THR A 248 -19.72 -10.25 5.02
N GLY A 249 -20.66 -9.43 5.51
CA GLY A 249 -21.98 -9.28 4.91
C GLY A 249 -21.99 -8.53 3.57
N SER A 250 -20.95 -7.74 3.30
CA SER A 250 -20.83 -6.93 2.07
C SER A 250 -19.97 -7.59 0.99
N ARG A 251 -19.03 -8.46 1.37
CA ARG A 251 -18.12 -9.17 0.45
C ARG A 251 -18.86 -10.14 -0.45
N ARG A 252 -18.38 -10.28 -1.70
CA ARG A 252 -18.86 -11.29 -2.65
C ARG A 252 -18.30 -12.69 -2.39
N ASP A 253 -17.08 -12.74 -1.87
CA ASP A 253 -16.38 -14.00 -1.60
C ASP A 253 -16.84 -14.64 -0.28
N SER A 254 -16.48 -15.92 -0.12
CA SER A 254 -16.73 -16.64 1.13
C SER A 254 -15.91 -16.04 2.28
N PRO A 255 -16.43 -16.04 3.52
CA PRO A 255 -15.71 -15.54 4.68
C PRO A 255 -14.40 -16.31 4.92
N ASP A 256 -13.33 -15.57 5.21
CA ASP A 256 -12.05 -16.14 5.60
C ASP A 256 -11.99 -16.36 7.12
N GLN A 257 -11.93 -17.63 7.52
CA GLN A 257 -11.94 -18.04 8.93
C GLN A 257 -10.67 -17.64 9.70
N HIS A 258 -9.60 -17.29 9.00
CA HIS A 258 -8.29 -16.98 9.57
C HIS A 258 -7.87 -15.53 9.35
N LEU A 259 -8.77 -14.69 8.80
CA LEU A 259 -8.52 -13.27 8.55
C LEU A 259 -7.98 -12.53 9.77
N LEU A 260 -8.69 -12.60 10.90
CA LEU A 260 -8.27 -11.90 12.12
C LEU A 260 -6.98 -12.47 12.72
N ARG A 261 -6.70 -13.76 12.52
CA ARG A 261 -5.44 -14.37 12.98
C ARG A 261 -4.24 -13.84 12.20
N ARG A 262 -4.38 -13.76 10.87
CA ARG A 262 -3.37 -13.14 10.00
C ARG A 262 -3.25 -11.64 10.24
N ALA A 263 -4.35 -10.95 10.53
CA ALA A 263 -4.33 -9.53 10.85
C ALA A 263 -3.59 -9.27 12.17
N ALA A 264 -3.81 -10.11 13.19
CA ALA A 264 -3.05 -10.09 14.44
C ALA A 264 -1.55 -10.33 14.20
N LEU A 265 -1.19 -11.32 13.37
CA LEU A 265 0.20 -11.56 12.98
C LEU A 265 0.81 -10.34 12.29
N SER A 266 0.11 -9.74 11.32
CA SER A 266 0.58 -8.54 10.61
C SER A 266 0.74 -7.35 11.57
N ALA A 267 -0.15 -7.19 12.55
CA ALA A 267 -0.07 -6.13 13.56
C ALA A 267 1.15 -6.30 14.48
N GLU A 268 1.38 -7.50 15.00
CA GLU A 268 2.57 -7.82 15.80
C GLU A 268 3.86 -7.59 14.98
N PHE A 269 3.86 -8.07 13.73
CA PHE A 269 5.03 -8.01 12.86
C PHE A 269 5.36 -6.60 12.37
N ALA A 270 4.38 -5.68 12.34
CA ALA A 270 4.61 -4.28 11.98
C ALA A 270 5.65 -3.60 12.89
N LEU A 271 5.76 -4.01 14.16
CA LEU A 271 6.78 -3.51 15.08
C LEU A 271 8.21 -3.88 14.64
N ALA A 272 8.39 -5.09 14.10
CA ALA A 272 9.67 -5.51 13.55
C ALA A 272 10.03 -4.73 12.28
N GLN A 273 9.03 -4.42 11.44
CA GLN A 273 9.23 -3.58 10.26
C GLN A 273 9.57 -2.14 10.63
N TYR A 274 8.92 -1.59 11.66
CA TYR A 274 9.23 -0.27 12.22
C TYR A 274 10.69 -0.22 12.72
N LEU A 275 11.13 -1.23 13.46
CA LEU A 275 12.53 -1.38 13.89
C LEU A 275 13.50 -1.38 12.70
N VAL A 276 13.26 -2.22 11.69
CA VAL A 276 14.14 -2.32 10.51
C VAL A 276 14.20 -0.99 9.76
N LYS A 277 13.08 -0.28 9.63
CA LYS A 277 13.02 1.05 9.02
C LYS A 277 13.83 2.08 9.83
N GLY A 278 13.73 2.06 11.17
CA GLY A 278 14.55 2.92 12.04
C GLY A 278 16.05 2.68 11.89
N ILE A 279 16.46 1.41 11.80
CA ILE A 279 17.86 1.04 11.57
C ILE A 279 18.33 1.55 10.20
N ALA A 280 17.54 1.33 9.14
CA ALA A 280 17.88 1.76 7.78
C ALA A 280 17.99 3.29 7.68
N ALA A 281 17.15 4.03 8.40
CA ALA A 281 17.20 5.48 8.49
C ALA A 281 18.34 6.02 9.38
N GLY A 282 18.97 5.17 10.19
CA GLY A 282 19.94 5.59 11.21
C GLY A 282 19.32 6.40 12.35
N ASP A 283 18.02 6.23 12.59
CA ASP A 283 17.28 6.95 13.62
C ASP A 283 17.29 6.18 14.94
N ALA A 284 18.17 6.59 15.85
CA ALA A 284 18.31 5.96 17.16
C ALA A 284 17.06 6.10 18.04
N GLY A 285 16.25 7.15 17.85
CA GLY A 285 15.00 7.34 18.59
C GLY A 285 13.95 6.33 18.16
N MET A 286 13.76 6.20 16.84
CA MET A 286 12.86 5.22 16.23
C MET A 286 13.25 3.78 16.62
N VAL A 287 14.55 3.47 16.62
CA VAL A 287 15.05 2.15 17.04
C VAL A 287 14.74 1.87 18.52
N ALA A 288 15.02 2.82 19.42
CA ALA A 288 14.77 2.64 20.84
C ALA A 288 13.27 2.51 21.17
N GLU A 289 12.43 3.26 20.47
CA GLU A 289 10.98 3.15 20.56
C GLU A 289 10.49 1.76 20.10
N ALA A 290 10.98 1.28 18.95
CA ALA A 290 10.62 -0.03 18.43
C ALA A 290 11.05 -1.17 19.38
N GLU A 291 12.26 -1.09 19.94
CA GLU A 291 12.73 -2.07 20.96
C GLU A 291 11.80 -2.07 22.18
N GLY A 292 11.40 -0.90 22.69
CA GLY A 292 10.46 -0.80 23.81
C GLY A 292 9.06 -1.37 23.52
N MET A 293 8.54 -1.13 22.32
CA MET A 293 7.26 -1.71 21.88
C MET A 293 7.34 -3.23 21.76
N LEU A 294 8.44 -3.77 21.22
CA LEU A 294 8.67 -5.21 21.11
C LEU A 294 8.83 -5.88 22.48
N GLU A 295 9.50 -5.24 23.43
CA GLU A 295 9.62 -5.73 24.81
C GLU A 295 8.26 -5.78 25.50
N THR A 296 7.43 -4.76 25.31
CA THR A 296 6.06 -4.72 25.87
C THR A 296 5.20 -5.82 25.26
N LEU A 297 5.23 -5.97 23.92
CA LEU A 297 4.51 -7.06 23.25
C LEU A 297 4.98 -8.43 23.75
N ALA A 298 6.28 -8.64 23.91
CA ALA A 298 6.82 -9.90 24.41
C ALA A 298 6.32 -10.22 25.83
N ALA A 299 6.28 -9.22 26.72
CA ALA A 299 5.75 -9.37 28.07
C ALA A 299 4.24 -9.68 28.07
N ASP A 300 3.45 -8.97 27.27
CA ASP A 300 2.00 -9.19 27.16
C ASP A 300 1.67 -10.59 26.60
N VAL A 301 2.44 -11.05 25.60
CA VAL A 301 2.30 -12.40 25.06
C VAL A 301 2.67 -13.46 26.09
N GLU A 302 3.68 -13.23 26.92
CA GLU A 302 4.07 -14.16 27.99
C GLU A 302 3.02 -14.21 29.12
N GLU A 303 2.46 -13.07 29.51
CA GLU A 303 1.48 -12.97 30.60
C GLU A 303 0.08 -13.45 30.19
N HIS A 304 -0.35 -13.12 28.96
CA HIS A 304 -1.74 -13.30 28.51
C HIS A 304 -1.89 -14.24 27.31
N GLY A 305 -0.78 -14.71 26.72
CA GLY A 305 -0.77 -15.57 25.52
C GLY A 305 -0.86 -14.82 24.18
N GLY A 306 -1.19 -13.53 24.22
CA GLY A 306 -1.44 -12.70 23.05
C GLY A 306 -2.70 -13.09 22.27
N GLN A 307 -2.95 -12.41 21.16
CA GLN A 307 -4.01 -12.78 20.22
C GLN A 307 -3.68 -14.12 19.54
N ALA A 308 -4.69 -14.86 19.07
CA ALA A 308 -4.44 -16.11 18.36
C ALA A 308 -3.90 -15.84 16.94
N ILE A 309 -2.61 -16.04 16.71
CA ILE A 309 -1.97 -15.80 15.40
C ILE A 309 -1.73 -17.09 14.57
N SER A 310 -1.90 -18.27 15.19
CA SER A 310 -1.68 -19.59 14.58
C SER A 310 -2.90 -20.49 14.85
N VAL A 311 -3.16 -21.46 13.98
CA VAL A 311 -4.17 -22.51 14.23
C VAL A 311 -3.57 -23.60 15.11
N GLU A 312 -2.32 -23.97 14.83
CA GLU A 312 -1.57 -24.91 15.63
C GLU A 312 -1.06 -24.22 16.92
N PRO A 313 -1.20 -24.86 18.11
CA PRO A 313 -0.58 -24.36 19.33
C PRO A 313 0.94 -24.36 19.19
N LEU A 314 1.63 -23.37 19.77
CA LEU A 314 3.09 -23.42 19.83
C LEU A 314 3.56 -24.73 20.47
N PRO A 315 4.64 -25.35 19.93
CA PRO A 315 5.24 -26.51 20.56
C PRO A 315 5.64 -26.16 21.99
N ALA A 316 5.20 -26.96 22.96
CA ALA A 316 5.64 -26.78 24.33
C ALA A 316 7.18 -26.84 24.36
N PRO A 317 7.87 -25.98 25.15
CA PRO A 317 9.30 -26.10 25.35
C PRO A 317 9.57 -27.55 25.75
N ALA A 318 10.47 -28.23 25.02
CA ALA A 318 10.84 -29.58 25.36
C ALA A 318 11.23 -29.58 26.84
N ALA A 319 10.40 -30.24 27.68
CA ALA A 319 10.77 -30.46 29.06
C ALA A 319 12.16 -31.09 29.04
N PRO A 320 13.12 -30.62 29.85
CA PRO A 320 14.42 -31.25 29.89
C PRO A 320 14.16 -32.73 30.11
N ALA A 321 14.60 -33.55 29.15
CA ALA A 321 14.53 -34.99 29.29
C ALA A 321 15.26 -35.29 30.60
N ASP A 322 14.49 -35.69 31.61
CA ASP A 322 15.04 -36.17 32.86
C ASP A 322 15.80 -37.42 32.47
N ASP A 323 17.12 -37.26 32.26
CA ASP A 323 18.04 -38.30 31.86
C ASP A 323 18.28 -39.17 33.10
N ALA A 324 17.21 -39.86 33.51
CA ALA A 324 17.25 -40.91 34.50
C ALA A 324 17.94 -42.09 33.84
N ALA A 325 19.27 -42.08 33.95
CA ALA A 325 20.14 -43.20 33.66
C ALA A 325 19.58 -44.48 34.30
N GLN A 326 18.92 -45.30 33.48
CA GLN A 326 18.68 -46.71 33.77
C GLN A 326 19.09 -47.52 32.54
N SER A 327 20.36 -47.92 32.55
CA SER A 327 20.74 -49.15 31.86
C SER A 327 19.99 -50.32 32.50
N PRO A 328 19.47 -51.25 31.68
CA PRO A 328 19.77 -52.64 31.96
C PRO A 328 20.26 -53.40 30.72
N ALA A 329 21.40 -54.03 30.95
CA ALA A 329 21.88 -55.32 30.46
C ALA A 329 21.15 -56.00 29.29
N ALA A 330 21.98 -56.38 28.33
CA ALA A 330 21.71 -57.31 27.24
C ALA A 330 20.97 -58.59 27.64
N GLN A 331 19.96 -58.95 26.86
CA GLN A 331 19.60 -60.34 26.61
C GLN A 331 19.36 -60.56 25.12
N SER A 332 20.21 -61.43 24.57
CA SER A 332 20.16 -61.95 23.22
C SER A 332 19.05 -63.00 23.09
N HIS A 333 18.12 -62.79 22.16
CA HIS A 333 17.39 -63.87 21.50
C HIS A 333 17.34 -63.60 20.00
N ALA A 334 17.96 -64.51 19.25
CA ALA A 334 17.86 -64.58 17.80
C ALA A 334 16.60 -65.34 17.38
N VAL A 335 16.01 -64.93 16.25
CA VAL A 335 15.59 -65.73 15.08
C VAL A 335 14.34 -65.10 14.45
N GLY A 336 14.40 -64.87 13.13
CA GLY A 336 13.19 -64.76 12.30
C GLY A 336 13.28 -63.72 11.17
N VAL A 337 14.02 -64.02 10.11
CA VAL A 337 13.96 -63.27 8.85
C VAL A 337 12.60 -63.51 8.19
N ALA A 338 11.86 -62.43 7.91
CA ALA A 338 10.81 -62.41 6.91
C ALA A 338 10.99 -61.15 6.04
N ALA A 339 11.27 -61.40 4.76
CA ALA A 339 11.56 -60.39 3.75
C ALA A 339 10.29 -59.65 3.32
N GLY A 340 10.38 -58.31 3.28
CA GLY A 340 9.49 -57.41 2.54
C GLY A 340 10.33 -56.56 1.59
N PRO A 341 9.80 -56.12 0.42
CA PRO A 341 10.62 -55.88 -0.76
C PRO A 341 11.50 -54.64 -0.64
N ALA A 342 12.71 -54.75 -1.19
CA ALA A 342 13.63 -53.64 -1.39
C ALA A 342 13.03 -52.66 -2.42
N VAL A 343 12.80 -51.42 -2.00
CA VAL A 343 12.54 -50.31 -2.94
C VAL A 343 13.85 -50.00 -3.64
N THR A 344 13.93 -50.39 -4.91
CA THR A 344 15.03 -50.03 -5.79
C THR A 344 14.79 -48.60 -6.27
N VAL A 345 15.57 -47.65 -5.76
CA VAL A 345 15.60 -46.29 -6.30
C VAL A 345 16.37 -46.33 -7.62
N VAL A 346 15.66 -46.24 -8.74
CA VAL A 346 16.25 -46.01 -10.06
C VAL A 346 16.45 -44.50 -10.20
N PRO A 347 17.67 -43.98 -10.35
CA PRO A 347 17.88 -42.57 -10.64
C PRO A 347 17.37 -42.26 -12.05
N LEU A 348 16.50 -41.25 -12.17
CA LEU A 348 16.10 -40.68 -13.46
C LEU A 348 17.34 -40.02 -14.12
N PRO A 349 17.59 -40.22 -15.42
CA PRO A 349 18.69 -39.56 -16.10
C PRO A 349 18.39 -38.07 -16.23
N VAL A 350 19.29 -37.25 -15.70
CA VAL A 350 19.33 -35.81 -15.92
C VAL A 350 19.69 -35.57 -17.39
N PRO A 351 18.88 -34.85 -18.19
CA PRO A 351 19.28 -34.53 -19.55
C PRO A 351 20.51 -33.62 -19.52
N SER A 352 21.55 -34.01 -20.25
CA SER A 352 22.74 -33.19 -20.46
C SER A 352 22.35 -31.97 -21.30
N VAL A 353 22.50 -30.78 -20.73
CA VAL A 353 22.33 -29.52 -21.47
C VAL A 353 23.61 -29.31 -22.28
N GLU A 354 23.53 -29.51 -23.59
CA GLU A 354 24.58 -29.08 -24.50
C GLU A 354 24.69 -27.55 -24.50
N PRO A 355 25.90 -26.97 -24.47
CA PRO A 355 26.07 -25.52 -24.54
C PRO A 355 25.63 -25.03 -25.92
N VAL A 356 24.65 -24.12 -25.93
CA VAL A 356 24.20 -23.39 -27.12
C VAL A 356 25.38 -22.58 -27.68
N PRO A 357 25.71 -22.67 -28.99
CA PRO A 357 26.78 -21.87 -29.56
C PRO A 357 26.40 -20.38 -29.49
N ALA A 358 27.36 -19.55 -29.05
CA ALA A 358 27.21 -18.10 -28.98
C ALA A 358 26.89 -17.52 -30.37
N VAL A 359 25.75 -16.84 -30.47
CA VAL A 359 25.37 -16.06 -31.65
C VAL A 359 26.18 -14.74 -31.62
N PRO A 360 26.90 -14.38 -32.69
CA PRO A 360 27.62 -13.11 -32.72
C PRO A 360 26.65 -11.92 -32.71
N PRO A 361 27.05 -10.77 -32.15
CA PRO A 361 26.20 -9.59 -32.08
C PRO A 361 25.82 -9.08 -33.47
N VAL A 362 24.55 -8.75 -33.65
CA VAL A 362 24.00 -8.14 -34.88
C VAL A 362 24.46 -6.68 -34.92
N GLU A 363 25.19 -6.30 -35.97
CA GLU A 363 25.48 -4.89 -36.26
C GLU A 363 24.19 -4.17 -36.70
N VAL A 364 23.73 -3.22 -35.87
CA VAL A 364 22.62 -2.33 -36.21
C VAL A 364 23.19 -1.17 -37.02
N SER A 365 22.87 -1.13 -38.32
CA SER A 365 23.19 0.03 -39.16
C SER A 365 22.27 1.21 -38.80
N PRO A 366 22.80 2.45 -38.68
CA PRO A 366 21.99 3.61 -38.38
C PRO A 366 21.04 3.95 -39.53
N ILE A 367 19.81 4.32 -39.17
CA ILE A 367 18.75 4.78 -40.09
C ILE A 367 19.21 6.10 -40.75
N PRO A 368 19.16 6.25 -42.08
CA PRO A 368 19.47 7.50 -42.74
C PRO A 368 18.45 8.58 -42.36
N ALA A 369 18.93 9.71 -41.84
CA ALA A 369 18.11 10.90 -41.65
C ALA A 369 17.89 11.58 -43.00
N GLU A 370 16.63 11.65 -43.46
CA GLU A 370 16.26 12.53 -44.56
C GLU A 370 16.27 13.99 -44.11
N PRO A 371 16.87 14.92 -44.87
CA PRO A 371 16.87 16.34 -44.53
C PRO A 371 15.50 16.96 -44.79
N LEU A 372 14.99 17.68 -43.79
CA LEU A 372 13.83 18.56 -43.92
C LEU A 372 14.13 19.67 -44.95
N PRO A 373 13.21 19.99 -45.89
CA PRO A 373 13.39 21.13 -46.77
C PRO A 373 13.23 22.45 -46.01
N ALA A 374 14.11 23.39 -46.32
CA ALA A 374 14.09 24.75 -45.82
C ALA A 374 13.18 25.65 -46.69
N ASP A 375 12.35 26.40 -45.97
CA ASP A 375 11.91 27.79 -46.18
C ASP A 375 11.14 28.18 -47.45
N GLU A 376 9.95 28.76 -47.26
CA GLU A 376 9.43 29.82 -48.13
C GLU A 376 8.44 30.71 -47.34
N ALA A 377 8.87 31.94 -47.05
CA ALA A 377 8.01 33.04 -46.66
C ALA A 377 7.27 33.63 -47.89
N PRO A 378 6.08 34.20 -47.68
CA PRO A 378 5.77 35.51 -48.28
C PRO A 378 5.17 36.45 -47.22
N ALA A 379 5.72 37.65 -47.04
CA ALA A 379 5.46 38.90 -47.79
C ALA A 379 4.11 39.54 -47.46
N ASP A 380 4.22 40.73 -46.85
CA ASP A 380 3.16 41.70 -46.55
C ASP A 380 2.38 42.14 -47.81
N GLU A 381 1.05 42.23 -47.72
CA GLU A 381 0.27 43.28 -48.37
C GLU A 381 -0.93 43.72 -47.50
N ASP A 382 -1.21 45.01 -47.62
CA ASP A 382 -2.00 45.88 -46.78
C ASP A 382 -3.48 45.97 -47.22
N SER A 383 -4.29 46.65 -46.40
CA SER A 383 -5.60 47.27 -46.69
C SER A 383 -6.94 46.54 -46.43
N ALA A 384 -7.55 46.98 -45.32
CA ALA A 384 -8.81 47.75 -45.24
C ALA A 384 -10.20 47.07 -45.16
N SER A 385 -10.84 47.35 -44.01
CA SER A 385 -12.22 47.85 -43.78
C SER A 385 -13.44 46.93 -43.89
N GLU A 386 -14.08 46.67 -42.74
CA GLU A 386 -15.42 47.15 -42.30
C GLU A 386 -16.08 46.18 -41.29
N SER A 387 -16.63 46.72 -40.20
CA SER A 387 -17.53 46.08 -39.22
C SER A 387 -18.99 46.51 -39.50
N PRO A 388 -20.07 46.16 -38.74
CA PRO A 388 -20.22 45.30 -37.55
C PRO A 388 -21.54 44.44 -37.51
N ALA A 389 -21.82 43.85 -36.32
CA ALA A 389 -23.07 43.21 -35.82
C ALA A 389 -23.26 41.72 -36.21
N ASP A 390 -23.73 40.80 -35.37
CA ASP A 390 -24.65 40.86 -34.22
C ASP A 390 -24.45 39.61 -33.29
N LYS A 391 -24.84 39.69 -32.01
CA LYS A 391 -24.90 38.57 -31.03
C LYS A 391 -26.39 38.14 -30.84
N PRO A 392 -26.74 37.10 -30.06
CA PRO A 392 -26.18 35.76 -29.88
C PRO A 392 -27.28 34.66 -30.07
N SER A 393 -26.91 33.38 -30.14
CA SER A 393 -27.88 32.29 -29.93
C SER A 393 -27.27 31.16 -29.11
N VAL A 394 -27.98 30.84 -28.04
CA VAL A 394 -27.71 29.81 -27.03
C VAL A 394 -28.19 28.46 -27.54
N ARG A 395 -27.34 27.42 -27.46
CA ARG A 395 -27.74 26.02 -27.25
C ARG A 395 -26.71 25.31 -26.37
N PRO A 396 -27.14 24.36 -25.51
CA PRO A 396 -26.26 23.66 -24.59
C PRO A 396 -25.59 22.47 -25.29
N SER A 397 -24.33 22.20 -24.94
CA SER A 397 -23.58 21.00 -25.32
C SER A 397 -22.82 20.60 -24.06
N ALA A 398 -23.26 19.54 -23.38
CA ALA A 398 -22.80 18.16 -23.55
C ALA A 398 -21.36 18.00 -23.04
N GLU A 399 -21.27 17.17 -22.00
CA GLU A 399 -20.11 16.64 -21.28
C GLU A 399 -18.80 16.67 -22.06
N ASP A 400 -17.82 17.37 -21.50
CA ASP A 400 -16.43 17.35 -21.96
C ASP A 400 -15.55 16.79 -20.83
N THR A 401 -15.55 15.46 -20.68
CA THR A 401 -14.56 14.73 -19.88
C THR A 401 -13.32 14.52 -20.73
N SER A 402 -12.60 15.61 -21.00
CA SER A 402 -11.36 15.59 -21.75
C SER A 402 -10.25 14.91 -20.94
N THR A 403 -9.87 13.71 -21.38
CA THR A 403 -8.67 12.99 -20.94
C THR A 403 -7.46 13.59 -21.67
N ALA A 404 -7.04 14.78 -21.27
CA ALA A 404 -5.80 15.38 -21.77
C ALA A 404 -4.60 14.76 -21.05
N ALA A 405 -3.57 14.40 -21.80
CA ALA A 405 -2.28 13.97 -21.25
C ALA A 405 -1.69 15.10 -20.37
N ILE A 406 -1.63 14.86 -19.05
CA ILE A 406 -1.06 15.81 -18.08
C ILE A 406 0.44 15.90 -18.36
N SER A 407 0.90 17.11 -18.71
CA SER A 407 2.31 17.41 -18.98
C SER A 407 3.01 17.84 -17.69
N ILE A 408 4.15 17.21 -17.36
CA ILE A 408 4.97 17.60 -16.21
C ILE A 408 5.65 18.94 -16.54
N VAL A 409 5.33 19.99 -15.78
CA VAL A 409 5.95 21.32 -15.92
C VAL A 409 7.20 21.40 -15.04
N ASP A 410 8.38 21.65 -15.65
CA ASP A 410 9.63 21.90 -14.94
C ASP A 410 9.77 23.41 -14.64
N VAL A 411 9.83 23.80 -13.36
CA VAL A 411 10.09 25.21 -12.97
C VAL A 411 11.53 25.38 -12.48
N ARG A 412 12.34 26.18 -13.21
CA ARG A 412 13.67 26.61 -12.76
C ARG A 412 13.53 27.83 -11.82
N LYS A 413 14.20 27.78 -10.66
CA LYS A 413 14.28 28.91 -9.72
C LYS A 413 15.02 30.10 -10.37
N HIS A 414 14.42 31.28 -10.31
CA HIS A 414 15.10 32.57 -10.46
C HIS A 414 15.49 33.12 -9.09
#